data_AF-A0A1E4J1S8-F1
#
_entry.id   AF-A0A1E4J1S8-F1
#
_cell.length_a   1.000
_cell.length_b   1.000
_cell.length_c   1.000
_cell.angle_alpha   90.00
_cell.angle_beta   90.00
_cell.angle_gamma   90.00
#
_symmetry.space_group_name_H-M   'P 1'
#
loop_
_entity.id
_entity.type
_entity.pdbx_description
1 polymer ?
#
loop_
_entity_poly.entity_id
_entity_poly.type
_entity_poly.pdbx_seq_one_letter_code
_entity_poly.pdbx_strand_id
1 'polypeptide(L)'
;MGLFDLLKKKKPAMPETIEEGMASQANDFVGAFSRPGAPIDGARLDYTASSLSLVDRVLDDFFKQQAPLPDDLHFLASAYVFEVARREFGGRYLRGDEDNPFVLVIGKDDAQVGVCAMAKVRGRAVNGPEDNLDFFYAGIAPAVARGVSATLI
;
A
#
# COMPACT_ATOMS: atom_id res chain seq x y z
N MET A 1 11.02 -2.93 46.36
CA MET A 1 11.06 -2.34 45.00
C MET A 1 12.15 -3.07 44.23
N GLY A 2 11.76 -3.92 43.28
CA GLY A 2 12.65 -4.90 42.65
C GLY A 2 13.28 -4.38 41.36
N LEU A 3 14.55 -4.73 41.15
CA LEU A 3 15.40 -4.45 39.99
C LEU A 3 14.89 -5.03 38.64
N PHE A 4 13.68 -5.59 38.62
CA PHE A 4 13.08 -6.31 37.50
C PHE A 4 11.94 -5.53 36.81
N ASP A 5 11.56 -4.36 37.32
CA ASP A 5 10.54 -3.49 36.68
C ASP A 5 11.08 -2.70 35.47
N LEU A 6 12.39 -2.75 35.20
CA LEU A 6 13.04 -1.90 34.18
C LEU A 6 13.02 -2.48 32.74
N LEU A 7 12.40 -3.63 32.52
CA LEU A 7 12.35 -4.28 31.19
C LEU A 7 10.93 -4.68 30.76
N LYS A 8 9.91 -3.90 31.13
CA LYS A 8 8.67 -3.86 30.34
C LYS A 8 8.99 -3.15 29.01
N LYS A 9 9.58 -3.87 28.05
CA LYS A 9 9.51 -3.49 26.64
C LYS A 9 8.03 -3.24 26.35
N LYS A 10 7.65 -1.98 26.16
CA LYS A 10 6.36 -1.61 25.59
C LYS A 10 6.19 -2.47 24.35
N LYS A 11 5.27 -3.44 24.37
CA LYS A 11 4.72 -3.98 23.12
C LYS A 11 4.31 -2.74 22.31
N PRO A 12 4.66 -2.64 21.01
CA PRO A 12 4.09 -1.59 20.19
C PRO A 12 2.57 -1.62 20.41
N ALA A 13 1.99 -0.47 20.71
CA ALA A 13 0.54 -0.39 20.90
C ALA A 13 -0.11 -0.93 19.63
N MET A 14 -1.08 -1.84 19.78
CA MET A 14 -1.89 -2.26 18.64
C MET A 14 -2.52 -0.99 18.03
N PRO A 15 -2.49 -0.82 16.70
CA PRO A 15 -3.09 0.36 16.09
C PRO A 15 -4.57 0.46 16.50
N GLU A 16 -5.02 1.66 16.84
CA GLU A 16 -6.39 1.89 17.32
C GLU A 16 -7.40 1.81 16.17
N THR A 17 -6.93 2.00 14.91
CA THR A 17 -7.76 1.99 13.69
C THR A 17 -7.11 1.22 12.54
N ILE A 18 -7.89 0.87 11.51
CA ILE A 18 -7.36 0.24 10.29
C ILE A 18 -6.43 1.22 9.57
N GLU A 19 -6.76 2.50 9.60
CA GLU A 19 -5.99 3.60 9.03
C GLU A 19 -4.59 3.69 9.64
N GLU A 20 -4.47 3.68 10.97
CA GLU A 20 -3.18 3.67 11.64
C GLU A 20 -2.39 2.40 11.34
N GLY A 21 -3.08 1.25 11.28
CA GLY A 21 -2.48 -0.02 10.89
C GLY A 21 -1.89 0.05 9.48
N MET A 22 -2.66 0.53 8.50
CA MET A 22 -2.21 0.62 7.11
C MET A 22 -1.06 1.63 6.97
N ALA A 23 -1.15 2.79 7.63
CA ALA A 23 -0.08 3.78 7.64
C ALA A 23 1.22 3.22 8.26
N SER A 24 1.12 2.45 9.35
CA SER A 24 2.27 1.79 9.96
C SER A 24 2.94 0.81 9.00
N GLN A 25 2.15 -0.01 8.30
CA GLN A 25 2.65 -1.01 7.37
C GLN A 25 3.28 -0.36 6.14
N ALA A 26 2.71 0.74 5.67
CA ALA A 26 3.32 1.55 4.62
C ALA A 26 4.66 2.15 5.08
N ASN A 27 4.81 2.57 6.34
CA ASN A 27 6.09 3.02 6.88
C ASN A 27 7.10 1.87 7.00
N ASP A 28 6.65 0.67 7.36
CA ASP A 28 7.50 -0.52 7.42
C ASP A 28 8.02 -0.90 6.02
N PHE A 29 7.23 -0.70 4.96
CA PHE A 29 7.70 -0.80 3.57
C PHE A 29 8.87 0.16 3.30
N VAL A 30 8.73 1.45 3.65
CA VAL A 30 9.81 2.44 3.51
C VAL A 30 11.06 2.01 4.30
N GLY A 31 10.85 1.54 5.53
CA GLY A 31 11.91 1.04 6.40
C GLY A 31 12.66 -0.16 5.82
N ALA A 32 11.98 -1.07 5.12
CA ALA A 32 12.58 -2.23 4.47
C ALA A 32 13.63 -1.83 3.41
N PHE A 33 13.45 -0.67 2.76
CA PHE A 33 14.36 -0.16 1.73
C PHE A 33 15.25 1.00 2.18
N SER A 34 15.27 1.31 3.48
CA SER A 34 16.10 2.40 4.03
C SER A 34 17.56 2.00 4.31
N ARG A 35 17.96 0.74 4.04
CA ARG A 35 19.30 0.22 4.32
C ARG A 35 20.23 0.35 3.11
N PRO A 36 21.55 0.57 3.33
CA PRO A 36 22.54 0.51 2.25
C PRO A 36 22.47 -0.83 1.49
N GLY A 37 22.49 -0.76 0.16
CA GLY A 37 22.40 -1.96 -0.72
C GLY A 37 20.98 -2.45 -1.02
N ALA A 38 19.94 -1.73 -0.57
CA ALA A 38 18.57 -1.99 -1.00
C ALA A 38 18.41 -1.80 -2.54
N PRO A 39 17.51 -2.57 -3.19
CA PRO A 39 17.30 -2.50 -4.65
C PRO A 39 16.69 -1.16 -5.11
N ILE A 40 16.12 -0.41 -4.18
CA ILE A 40 15.59 0.94 -4.39
C ILE A 40 16.07 1.89 -3.29
N ASP A 41 16.05 3.19 -3.60
CA ASP A 41 16.30 4.23 -2.62
C ASP A 41 15.03 4.50 -1.80
N GLY A 42 14.97 3.94 -0.59
CA GLY A 42 13.83 4.11 0.31
C GLY A 42 13.55 5.57 0.69
N ALA A 43 14.53 6.47 0.63
CA ALA A 43 14.30 7.90 0.93
C ALA A 43 13.41 8.60 -0.11
N ARG A 44 13.24 7.98 -1.30
CA ARG A 44 12.37 8.47 -2.37
C ARG A 44 10.95 7.87 -2.30
N LEU A 45 10.67 7.02 -1.32
CA LEU A 45 9.31 6.56 -1.01
C LEU A 45 8.60 7.62 -0.15
N ASP A 46 8.28 8.74 -0.78
CA ASP A 46 7.78 9.97 -0.15
C ASP A 46 6.24 10.10 -0.15
N TYR A 47 5.53 9.01 -0.44
CA TYR A 47 4.08 8.94 -0.55
C TYR A 47 3.45 9.80 -1.65
N THR A 48 4.22 10.19 -2.67
CA THR A 48 3.68 10.81 -3.88
C THR A 48 3.38 9.77 -4.96
N ALA A 49 2.53 10.10 -5.94
CA ALA A 49 2.29 9.25 -7.10
C ALA A 49 3.59 8.83 -7.81
N SER A 50 4.57 9.75 -7.91
CA SER A 50 5.86 9.48 -8.56
C SER A 50 6.69 8.37 -7.88
N SER A 51 6.48 8.17 -6.57
CA SER A 51 7.17 7.14 -5.80
C SER A 51 6.69 5.71 -6.13
N LEU A 52 5.52 5.56 -6.76
CA LEU A 52 4.97 4.25 -7.16
C LEU A 52 5.86 3.54 -8.18
N SER A 53 6.59 4.29 -9.01
CA SER A 53 7.60 3.74 -9.92
C SER A 53 8.70 2.94 -9.22
N LEU A 54 8.98 3.22 -7.95
CA LEU A 54 9.94 2.46 -7.13
C LEU A 54 9.31 1.16 -6.63
N VAL A 55 8.03 1.18 -6.27
CA VAL A 55 7.27 -0.04 -5.93
C VAL A 55 7.20 -0.95 -7.15
N ASP A 56 6.88 -0.38 -8.33
CA ASP A 56 6.89 -1.09 -9.60
C ASP A 56 8.23 -1.79 -9.86
N ARG A 57 9.36 -1.12 -9.58
CA ARG A 57 10.70 -1.72 -9.73
C ARG A 57 10.90 -2.93 -8.82
N VAL A 58 10.47 -2.84 -7.55
CA VAL A 58 10.57 -3.96 -6.61
C VAL A 58 9.76 -5.16 -7.10
N LEU A 59 8.52 -4.92 -7.58
CA LEU A 59 7.65 -5.98 -8.10
C LEU A 59 8.16 -6.58 -9.42
N ASP A 60 8.83 -5.76 -10.24
CA ASP A 60 9.44 -6.18 -11.50
C ASP A 60 10.53 -7.23 -11.32
N ASP A 61 11.28 -7.17 -10.21
CA ASP A 61 12.30 -8.17 -9.89
C ASP A 61 11.69 -9.55 -9.67
N PHE A 62 10.53 -9.64 -9.02
CA PHE A 62 9.79 -10.90 -8.82
C PHE A 62 9.26 -11.45 -10.15
N PHE A 63 8.70 -10.58 -10.99
CA PHE A 63 8.24 -10.93 -12.33
C PHE A 63 9.38 -11.52 -13.18
N LYS A 64 10.51 -10.81 -13.27
CA LYS A 64 11.68 -11.24 -14.05
C LYS A 64 12.27 -12.55 -13.56
N GLN A 65 12.28 -12.76 -12.25
CA GLN A 65 12.81 -13.98 -11.63
C GLN A 65 11.80 -15.13 -11.61
N GLN A 66 10.54 -14.88 -12.03
CA GLN A 66 9.41 -15.81 -11.86
C GLN A 66 9.30 -16.32 -10.42
N ALA A 67 9.63 -15.45 -9.46
CA ALA A 67 9.63 -15.77 -8.05
C ALA A 67 8.30 -15.34 -7.42
N PRO A 68 7.75 -16.11 -6.47
CA PRO A 68 6.56 -15.70 -5.75
C PRO A 68 6.85 -14.44 -4.92
N LEU A 69 5.94 -13.48 -4.95
CA LEU A 69 5.98 -12.32 -4.04
C LEU A 69 5.67 -12.80 -2.61
N PRO A 70 6.58 -12.61 -1.62
CA PRO A 70 6.31 -12.98 -0.24
C PRO A 70 5.10 -12.22 0.31
N ASP A 71 4.24 -12.88 1.07
CA ASP A 71 3.00 -12.27 1.55
C ASP A 71 3.24 -11.04 2.44
N ASP A 72 4.30 -11.04 3.25
CA ASP A 72 4.67 -9.85 4.04
C ASP A 72 5.00 -8.67 3.11
N LEU A 73 5.82 -8.88 2.08
CA LEU A 73 6.17 -7.83 1.13
C LEU A 73 4.98 -7.40 0.28
N HIS A 74 4.10 -8.33 -0.10
CA HIS A 74 2.84 -8.04 -0.76
C HIS A 74 1.99 -7.09 0.07
N PHE A 75 1.85 -7.37 1.37
CA PHE A 75 1.07 -6.54 2.27
C PHE A 75 1.69 -5.15 2.46
N LEU A 76 3.00 -5.07 2.73
CA LEU A 76 3.73 -3.81 2.90
C LEU A 76 3.65 -2.93 1.64
N ALA A 77 3.87 -3.52 0.46
CA ALA A 77 3.78 -2.81 -0.82
C ALA A 77 2.35 -2.31 -1.08
N SER A 78 1.34 -3.14 -0.82
CA SER A 78 -0.07 -2.75 -0.98
C SER A 78 -0.45 -1.61 -0.03
N ALA A 79 -0.01 -1.67 1.23
CA ALA A 79 -0.21 -0.61 2.20
C ALA A 79 0.40 0.71 1.73
N TYR A 80 1.61 0.66 1.16
CA TYR A 80 2.24 1.84 0.58
C TYR A 80 1.42 2.43 -0.56
N VAL A 81 0.98 1.61 -1.53
CA VAL A 81 0.12 2.07 -2.65
C VAL A 81 -1.18 2.70 -2.13
N PHE A 82 -1.81 2.07 -1.14
CA PHE A 82 -3.00 2.62 -0.51
C PHE A 82 -2.75 3.98 0.14
N GLU A 83 -1.64 4.14 0.87
CA GLU A 83 -1.32 5.38 1.57
C GLU A 83 -0.97 6.52 0.61
N VAL A 84 -0.36 6.23 -0.55
CA VAL A 84 -0.20 7.24 -1.63
C VAL A 84 -1.56 7.77 -2.06
N ALA A 85 -2.54 6.90 -2.30
CA ALA A 85 -3.89 7.31 -2.70
C ALA A 85 -4.64 8.03 -1.57
N ARG A 86 -4.59 7.49 -0.36
CA ARG A 86 -5.31 8.03 0.80
C ARG A 86 -4.79 9.41 1.22
N ARG A 87 -3.48 9.66 1.13
CA ARG A 87 -2.91 10.96 1.46
C ARG A 87 -3.27 12.03 0.44
N GLU A 88 -3.42 11.66 -0.83
CA GLU A 88 -3.82 12.59 -1.89
C GLU A 88 -5.33 12.86 -1.91
N PHE A 89 -6.16 11.81 -1.80
CA PHE A 89 -7.61 11.92 -2.02
C PHE A 89 -8.45 11.77 -0.74
N GLY A 90 -7.83 11.43 0.39
CA GLY A 90 -8.52 11.09 1.63
C GLY A 90 -9.17 9.70 1.58
N GLY A 91 -10.31 9.56 2.25
CA GLY A 91 -11.08 8.30 2.29
C GLY A 91 -10.94 7.54 3.61
N ARG A 92 -11.49 6.32 3.63
CA ARG A 92 -11.46 5.41 4.79
C ARG A 92 -11.29 3.97 4.32
N TYR A 93 -10.72 3.12 5.15
CA TYR A 93 -10.60 1.70 4.83
C TYR A 93 -11.85 0.95 5.24
N LEU A 94 -12.33 0.08 4.34
CA LEU A 94 -13.34 -0.93 4.64
C LEU A 94 -12.75 -2.32 4.42
N ARG A 95 -13.40 -3.32 5.02
CA ARG A 95 -13.12 -4.73 4.73
C ARG A 95 -13.68 -5.09 3.37
N GLY A 96 -12.90 -5.81 2.57
CA GLY A 96 -13.33 -6.36 1.29
C GLY A 96 -13.41 -7.89 1.30
N ASP A 97 -13.01 -8.51 0.20
CA ASP A 97 -13.08 -9.95 -0.04
C ASP A 97 -11.71 -10.65 0.16
N GLU A 98 -11.58 -11.89 -0.32
CA GLU A 98 -10.36 -12.68 -0.18
C GLU A 98 -9.17 -12.09 -0.97
N ASP A 99 -9.43 -11.53 -2.16
CA ASP A 99 -8.40 -10.97 -3.04
C ASP A 99 -8.00 -9.55 -2.60
N ASN A 100 -8.96 -8.79 -2.06
CA ASN A 100 -8.77 -7.47 -1.49
C ASN A 100 -9.40 -7.37 -0.09
N PRO A 101 -8.73 -7.91 0.95
CA PRO A 101 -9.20 -7.83 2.34
C PRO A 101 -9.43 -6.39 2.83
N PHE A 102 -8.82 -5.42 2.17
CA PHE A 102 -8.98 -4.00 2.42
C PHE A 102 -9.31 -3.25 1.12
N VAL A 103 -10.27 -2.33 1.21
CA VAL A 103 -10.64 -1.41 0.14
C VAL A 103 -10.54 0.00 0.68
N LEU A 104 -9.79 0.87 0.00
CA LEU A 104 -9.79 2.30 0.31
C LEU A 104 -10.98 2.93 -0.41
N VAL A 105 -11.92 3.47 0.36
CA VAL A 105 -13.11 4.13 -0.18
C VAL A 105 -12.92 5.64 -0.11
N ILE A 106 -12.87 6.28 -1.29
CA ILE A 106 -12.68 7.72 -1.49
C ILE A 106 -14.01 8.33 -1.93
N GLY A 107 -14.34 9.52 -1.41
CA GLY A 107 -15.55 10.26 -1.79
C GLY A 107 -16.60 10.33 -0.67
N LYS A 108 -17.83 10.72 -1.04
CA LYS A 108 -18.97 10.95 -0.12
C LYS A 108 -20.16 10.09 -0.54
N ASP A 109 -21.19 10.03 0.29
CA ASP A 109 -22.27 9.04 0.25
C ASP A 109 -22.95 8.80 -1.11
N ASP A 110 -22.99 9.79 -1.99
CA ASP A 110 -23.58 9.72 -3.33
C ASP A 110 -22.59 9.31 -4.44
N ALA A 111 -21.28 9.34 -4.18
CA ALA A 111 -20.24 8.99 -5.13
C ALA A 111 -18.98 8.46 -4.42
N GLN A 112 -18.74 7.15 -4.53
CA GLN A 112 -17.63 6.47 -3.86
C GLN A 112 -16.76 5.71 -4.85
N VAL A 113 -15.45 5.95 -4.79
CA VAL A 113 -14.44 5.20 -5.53
C VAL A 113 -13.78 4.21 -4.57
N GLY A 114 -13.99 2.91 -4.81
CA GLY A 114 -13.29 1.84 -4.13
C GLY A 114 -11.97 1.55 -4.84
N VAL A 115 -10.86 1.64 -4.12
CA VAL A 115 -9.53 1.30 -4.61
C VAL A 115 -9.13 -0.04 -4.02
N CYS A 116 -8.81 -1.02 -4.88
CA CYS A 116 -8.44 -2.39 -4.51
C CYS A 116 -6.97 -2.67 -4.87
N ALA A 117 -6.04 -2.15 -4.07
CA ALA A 117 -4.61 -2.21 -4.42
C ALA A 117 -3.97 -3.59 -4.22
N MET A 118 -4.52 -4.46 -3.38
CA MET A 118 -3.86 -5.73 -3.03
C MET A 118 -3.82 -6.69 -4.22
N ALA A 119 -4.95 -6.91 -4.89
CA ALA A 119 -4.97 -7.71 -6.11
C ALA A 119 -4.06 -7.12 -7.19
N LYS A 120 -4.02 -5.79 -7.31
CA LYS A 120 -3.13 -5.11 -8.26
C LYS A 120 -1.65 -5.32 -8.01
N VAL A 121 -1.19 -5.16 -6.77
CA VAL A 121 0.21 -5.39 -6.43
C VAL A 121 0.61 -6.84 -6.70
N ARG A 122 -0.28 -7.80 -6.42
CA ARG A 122 -0.05 -9.22 -6.73
C ARG A 122 0.02 -9.45 -8.24
N GLY A 123 -0.94 -8.89 -9.00
CA GLY A 123 -0.97 -8.92 -10.46
C GLY A 123 0.31 -8.36 -11.06
N ARG A 124 0.78 -7.20 -10.59
CA ARG A 124 2.02 -6.58 -11.07
C ARG A 124 3.27 -7.45 -10.93
N ALA A 125 3.37 -8.22 -9.84
CA ALA A 125 4.47 -9.16 -9.63
C ALA A 125 4.38 -10.42 -10.50
N VAL A 126 3.18 -10.81 -10.95
CA VAL A 126 2.93 -12.03 -11.73
C VAL A 126 2.87 -11.76 -13.23
N ASN A 127 2.12 -10.74 -13.64
CA ASN A 127 1.84 -10.38 -15.02
C ASN A 127 2.84 -9.36 -15.59
N GLY A 128 3.64 -8.74 -14.72
CA GLY A 128 4.65 -7.79 -15.15
C GLY A 128 4.06 -6.42 -15.52
N PRO A 129 4.67 -5.71 -16.49
CA PRO A 129 4.28 -4.33 -16.85
C PRO A 129 2.82 -4.14 -17.30
N GLU A 130 2.09 -5.22 -17.63
CA GLU A 130 0.67 -5.15 -18.00
C GLU A 130 -0.22 -4.68 -16.83
N ASP A 131 0.19 -4.95 -15.59
CA ASP A 131 -0.47 -4.50 -14.35
C ASP A 131 0.28 -3.33 -13.70
N ASN A 132 0.79 -2.40 -14.50
CA ASN A 132 1.55 -1.24 -14.01
C ASN A 132 0.76 -0.39 -12.98
N LEU A 133 1.43 -0.01 -11.89
CA LEU A 133 0.80 0.71 -10.78
C LEU A 133 0.49 2.18 -11.12
N ASP A 134 1.29 2.84 -11.96
CA ASP A 134 1.03 4.22 -12.39
C ASP A 134 -0.28 4.31 -13.17
N PHE A 135 -0.56 3.35 -14.06
CA PHE A 135 -1.82 3.32 -14.81
C PHE A 135 -3.03 3.10 -13.89
N PHE A 136 -2.92 2.16 -12.94
CA PHE A 136 -3.95 1.93 -11.93
C PHE A 136 -4.21 3.19 -11.10
N TYR A 137 -3.15 3.84 -10.61
CA TYR A 137 -3.25 5.05 -9.80
C TYR A 137 -3.85 6.22 -10.58
N ALA A 138 -3.46 6.41 -11.84
CA ALA A 138 -3.98 7.45 -12.72
C ALA A 138 -5.50 7.33 -12.95
N GLY A 139 -6.10 6.16 -12.72
CA GLY A 139 -7.54 5.94 -12.77
C GLY A 139 -8.31 6.59 -11.61
N ILE A 140 -7.65 6.90 -10.48
CA ILE A 140 -8.32 7.40 -9.27
C ILE A 140 -8.83 8.83 -9.46
N ALA A 141 -7.96 9.77 -9.84
CA ALA A 141 -8.33 11.18 -9.95
C ALA A 141 -9.51 11.43 -10.91
N PRO A 142 -9.57 10.83 -12.13
CA PRO A 142 -10.73 10.97 -13.01
C PRO A 142 -12.02 10.38 -12.42
N ALA A 143 -11.95 9.24 -11.74
CA ALA A 143 -13.12 8.62 -11.11
C ALA A 143 -13.69 9.50 -9.99
N VAL A 144 -12.80 10.03 -9.14
CA VAL A 144 -13.17 10.97 -8.06
C VAL A 144 -13.75 12.26 -8.62
N ALA A 145 -13.10 12.85 -9.63
CA ALA A 145 -13.53 14.12 -10.23
C ALA A 145 -14.90 14.02 -10.92
N ARG A 146 -15.24 12.86 -11.50
CA ARG A 146 -16.53 12.62 -12.15
C ARG A 146 -17.67 12.43 -11.15
N GLY A 147 -17.37 12.22 -9.86
CA GLY A 147 -18.40 11.93 -8.87
C GLY A 147 -19.21 10.68 -9.21
N VAL A 148 -18.54 9.64 -9.71
CA VAL A 148 -19.19 8.35 -10.04
C VAL A 148 -18.80 7.29 -9.05
N SER A 149 -19.70 6.36 -8.79
CA SER A 149 -19.36 5.14 -8.06
C SER A 149 -18.60 4.18 -8.97
N ALA A 150 -17.39 3.81 -8.57
CA ALA A 150 -16.51 2.94 -9.33
C ALA A 150 -15.63 2.10 -8.40
N THR A 151 -15.24 0.91 -8.87
CA THR A 151 -14.21 0.10 -8.21
C THR A 151 -13.03 -0.04 -9.16
N LEU A 152 -11.84 0.32 -8.68
CA LEU A 152 -10.59 0.16 -9.39
C LEU A 152 -9.92 -1.12 -8.90
N ILE A 153 -9.71 -2.08 -9.80
CA ILE A 153 -9.09 -3.40 -9.59
C ILE A 153 -7.99 -3.66 -10.61
#